data_AF-A0A849HDT3-F1
#
_entry.id   AF-A0A849HDT3-F1
#
_cell.length_a   1.000
_cell.length_b   1.000
_cell.length_c   1.000
_cell.angle_alpha   90.00
_cell.angle_beta   90.00
_cell.angle_gamma   90.00
#
_symmetry.space_group_name_H-M   'P 1'
#
loop_
_entity.id
_entity.type
_entity.pdbx_description
1 polymer ?
#
loop_
_entity_poly.entity_id
_entity_poly.type
_entity_poly.pdbx_seq_one_letter_code
_entity_poly.pdbx_strand_id
1 'polypeptide(L)'
;MAEKWMNTGSARGSATDLDAASKKIDKAEKSIDGLVNQLKAVWWGDDQKRFESKWTGGYKADLTDAAKTLHAAAENIRTEATQQDKTSS
;
A
#
# COMPACT_ATOMS: atom_id res chain seq x y z
N MET A 1 32.05 -12.82 -19.27
CA MET A 1 31.69 -11.71 -18.37
C MET A 1 30.19 -11.78 -18.14
N ALA A 2 29.74 -12.05 -16.91
CA ALA A 2 28.32 -12.19 -16.58
C ALA A 2 27.78 -10.80 -16.17
N GLU A 3 27.50 -9.97 -17.16
CA GLU A 3 27.04 -8.60 -16.94
C GLU A 3 25.55 -8.58 -16.60
N LYS A 4 25.27 -8.36 -15.31
CA LYS A 4 24.32 -7.35 -14.83
C LYS A 4 22.95 -7.28 -15.52
N TRP A 5 22.31 -8.42 -15.74
CA TRP A 5 20.86 -8.46 -15.93
C TRP A 5 20.23 -8.35 -14.55
N MET A 6 19.43 -7.31 -14.31
CA MET A 6 18.40 -7.42 -13.30
C MET A 6 17.65 -8.72 -13.61
N ASN A 7 17.69 -9.72 -12.72
CA ASN A 7 16.92 -10.93 -12.91
C ASN A 7 15.45 -10.48 -12.93
N THR A 8 14.83 -10.39 -14.11
CA THR A 8 13.46 -9.88 -14.27
C THR A 8 12.47 -10.69 -13.42
N GLY A 9 12.82 -11.93 -13.06
CA GLY A 9 12.16 -12.73 -12.04
C GLY A 9 12.24 -12.13 -10.63
N SER A 10 13.42 -11.70 -10.16
CA SER A 10 13.59 -11.03 -8.86
C SER A 10 12.84 -9.69 -8.80
N ALA A 11 12.86 -8.91 -9.90
CA ALA A 11 12.12 -7.66 -10.00
C ALA A 11 10.60 -7.89 -9.89
N ARG A 12 10.06 -8.89 -10.60
CA ARG A 12 8.65 -9.30 -10.47
C ARG A 12 8.31 -9.80 -9.07
N GLY A 13 9.24 -10.47 -8.40
CA GLY A 13 9.13 -10.84 -6.99
C GLY A 13 8.92 -9.61 -6.10
N SER A 14 9.81 -8.62 -6.20
CA SER A 14 9.69 -7.36 -5.45
C SER A 14 8.38 -6.61 -5.76
N ALA A 15 7.93 -6.58 -7.01
CA ALA A 15 6.64 -5.99 -7.37
C ALA A 15 5.45 -6.73 -6.72
N THR A 16 5.54 -8.05 -6.58
CA THR A 16 4.53 -8.85 -5.89
C THR A 16 4.49 -8.53 -4.40
N ASP A 17 5.66 -8.38 -3.76
CA ASP A 17 5.76 -8.02 -2.34
C ASP A 17 5.22 -6.62 -2.07
N LEU A 18 5.53 -5.65 -2.93
CA LEU A 18 5.00 -4.28 -2.84
C LEU A 18 3.48 -4.23 -2.97
N ASP A 19 2.93 -4.96 -3.95
CA ASP A 19 1.49 -5.03 -4.15
C ASP A 19 0.77 -5.76 -2.98
N ALA A 20 1.40 -6.79 -2.42
CA ALA A 20 0.91 -7.45 -1.22
C ALA A 20 0.94 -6.51 0.00
N ALA A 21 1.97 -5.67 0.13
CA ALA A 21 2.04 -4.65 1.18
C ALA A 21 0.94 -3.58 1.01
N SER A 22 0.72 -3.08 -0.20
CA SER A 22 -0.40 -2.17 -0.51
C SER A 22 -1.74 -2.75 -0.04
N LYS A 23 -2.04 -4.00 -0.41
CA LYS A 23 -3.30 -4.68 -0.04
C LYS A 23 -3.44 -4.86 1.48
N LYS A 24 -2.33 -5.08 2.19
CA LYS A 24 -2.33 -5.16 3.66
C LYS A 24 -2.68 -3.81 4.29
N ILE A 25 -2.15 -2.72 3.76
CA ILE A 25 -2.47 -1.36 4.21
C ILE A 25 -3.95 -1.06 3.98
N ASP A 26 -4.48 -1.32 2.78
CA ASP A 26 -5.91 -1.12 2.47
C ASP A 26 -6.83 -1.91 3.42
N LYS A 27 -6.44 -3.15 3.76
CA LYS A 27 -7.19 -3.98 4.70
C LYS A 27 -7.13 -3.44 6.12
N ALA A 28 -5.96 -2.97 6.56
CA ALA A 28 -5.79 -2.35 7.86
C ALA A 28 -6.63 -1.07 7.98
N GLU A 29 -6.60 -0.21 6.96
CA GLU A 29 -7.41 1.01 6.89
C GLU A 29 -8.91 0.71 7.08
N LYS A 30 -9.46 -0.24 6.30
CA LYS A 30 -10.87 -0.66 6.41
C LYS A 30 -11.21 -1.25 7.78
N SER A 31 -10.27 -1.98 8.39
CA SER A 31 -10.46 -2.56 9.71
C SER A 31 -10.53 -1.47 10.77
N ILE A 32 -9.66 -0.46 10.68
CA ILE A 32 -9.66 0.68 11.60
C ILE A 32 -10.91 1.53 11.40
N ASP A 33 -11.37 1.78 10.17
CA ASP A 33 -12.65 2.44 9.90
C ASP A 33 -13.82 1.73 10.63
N GLY A 34 -13.85 0.40 10.57
CA GLY A 34 -14.83 -0.41 11.27
C GLY A 34 -14.76 -0.22 12.79
N LEU A 35 -13.56 -0.28 13.37
CA LEU A 35 -13.34 -0.08 14.80
C LEU A 35 -13.69 1.33 15.26
N VAL A 36 -13.32 2.36 14.51
CA VAL A 36 -13.66 3.77 14.79
C VAL A 36 -15.18 3.96 14.82
N ASN A 37 -15.91 3.32 13.89
CA ASN A 37 -17.36 3.38 13.88
C ASN A 37 -17.99 2.60 15.05
N GLN A 38 -17.43 1.46 15.44
CA GLN A 38 -17.90 0.72 16.62
C GLN A 38 -17.65 1.47 17.93
N LEU A 39 -16.53 2.20 18.03
CA LEU A 39 -16.20 3.01 19.21
C LEU A 39 -17.30 4.03 19.53
N LYS A 40 -18.02 4.56 18.53
CA LYS A 40 -19.14 5.49 18.73
C LYS A 40 -20.27 4.92 19.59
N ALA A 41 -20.39 3.60 19.70
CA ALA A 41 -21.42 2.95 20.50
C ALA A 41 -21.06 2.85 21.99
N VAL A 42 -19.77 2.89 22.33
CA VAL A 42 -19.28 2.61 23.70
C VAL A 42 -18.44 3.75 24.29
N TRP A 43 -17.88 4.61 23.44
CA TRP A 43 -17.07 5.76 23.81
C TRP A 43 -17.70 7.03 23.27
N TRP A 44 -18.02 7.95 24.18
CA TRP A 44 -18.74 9.18 23.89
C TRP A 44 -18.03 10.37 24.55
N GLY A 45 -18.14 11.54 23.92
CA GLY A 45 -17.49 12.77 24.39
C GLY A 45 -16.42 13.30 23.45
N ASP A 46 -15.70 14.32 23.89
CA ASP A 46 -14.80 15.09 23.01
C ASP A 46 -13.54 14.34 22.60
N ASP A 47 -13.05 13.40 23.41
CA ASP A 47 -11.90 12.57 23.05
C ASP A 47 -12.21 11.61 21.89
N GLN A 48 -13.43 11.04 21.84
CA GLN A 48 -13.89 10.22 20.72
C GLN A 48 -13.90 11.05 19.43
N LYS A 49 -14.48 12.25 19.47
CA LYS A 49 -14.52 13.16 18.31
C LYS A 49 -13.12 13.56 17.86
N ARG A 50 -12.22 13.81 18.81
CA ARG A 50 -10.82 14.16 18.52
C ARG A 50 -10.09 13.01 17.85
N PHE A 51 -10.29 11.78 18.32
CA PHE A 51 -9.71 10.60 17.69
C PHE A 51 -10.28 10.37 16.28
N GLU A 52 -11.61 10.41 16.14
CA GLU A 52 -12.27 10.30 14.83
C GLU A 52 -11.75 11.35 13.86
N SER A 53 -11.66 12.61 14.29
CA SER A 53 -11.13 13.70 13.47
C SER A 53 -9.69 13.47 13.04
N LYS A 54 -8.81 12.97 13.93
CA LYS A 54 -7.42 12.62 13.56
C LYS A 54 -7.36 11.46 12.59
N TRP A 55 -8.19 10.44 12.80
CA TRP A 55 -8.28 9.28 11.92
C TRP A 55 -8.72 9.70 10.52
N THR A 56 -9.85 10.40 10.40
CA THR A 56 -10.41 10.82 9.11
C THR A 56 -9.60 11.94 8.45
N GLY A 57 -8.93 12.77 9.25
CA GLY A 57 -8.26 13.99 8.77
C GLY A 57 -6.80 13.83 8.37
N GLY A 58 -6.12 12.76 8.78
CA GLY A 58 -4.70 12.56 8.45
C GLY A 58 -4.31 11.10 8.30
N TYR A 59 -4.54 10.28 9.34
CA TYR A 59 -4.03 8.90 9.34
C TYR A 59 -4.58 8.05 8.21
N LYS A 60 -5.87 8.20 7.89
CA LYS A 60 -6.48 7.49 6.76
C LYS A 60 -5.87 7.91 5.42
N ALA A 61 -5.67 9.22 5.23
CA ALA A 61 -5.07 9.75 4.00
C ALA A 61 -3.63 9.26 3.82
N ASP A 62 -2.82 9.29 4.88
CA ASP A 62 -1.44 8.80 4.86
C ASP A 62 -1.36 7.31 4.48
N LEU A 63 -2.27 6.48 5.01
CA LEU A 63 -2.33 5.05 4.67
C LEU A 63 -2.76 4.84 3.21
N THR A 64 -3.80 5.55 2.76
CA THR A 64 -4.25 5.50 1.37
C THR A 64 -3.13 5.89 0.39
N ASP A 65 -2.37 6.94 0.70
CA ASP A 65 -1.27 7.40 -0.16
C ASP A 65 -0.07 6.45 -0.13
N ALA A 66 0.23 5.83 1.02
CA ALA A 66 1.23 4.78 1.11
C ALA A 66 0.84 3.56 0.27
N ALA A 67 -0.41 3.10 0.34
CA ALA A 67 -0.90 1.98 -0.47
C ALA A 67 -0.78 2.28 -1.97
N LYS A 68 -1.28 3.45 -2.42
CA LYS A 68 -1.16 3.88 -3.82
C LYS A 68 0.29 3.93 -4.29
N THR A 69 1.20 4.46 -3.47
CA THR A 69 2.62 4.57 -3.82
C THR A 69 3.25 3.19 -4.01
N LEU A 70 2.97 2.25 -3.12
CA LEU A 70 3.48 0.87 -3.23
C LEU A 70 2.92 0.16 -4.46
N HIS A 71 1.63 0.31 -4.73
CA HIS A 71 1.00 -0.26 -5.92
C HIS A 71 1.60 0.33 -7.22
N ALA A 72 1.76 1.66 -7.29
CA ALA A 72 2.38 2.31 -8.43
C ALA A 72 3.84 1.87 -8.65
N ALA A 73 4.62 1.72 -7.57
CA ALA A 73 5.97 1.18 -7.65
C ALA A 73 5.98 -0.25 -8.20
N ALA A 74 5.05 -1.10 -7.76
CA ALA A 74 4.90 -2.46 -8.28
C ALA A 74 4.58 -2.48 -9.78
N GLU A 75 3.65 -1.64 -10.23
CA GLU A 75 3.27 -1.50 -11.64
C GLU A 75 4.45 -1.04 -12.52
N ASN A 76 5.23 -0.07 -12.04
CA ASN A 76 6.42 0.43 -12.73
C ASN A 76 7.46 -0.69 -12.88
N ILE A 77 7.76 -1.43 -11.81
CA ILE A 77 8.71 -2.55 -11.86
C ILE A 77 8.25 -3.64 -12.84
N ARG A 78 6.96 -3.99 -12.86
CA ARG A 78 6.42 -4.96 -13.83
C ARG A 78 6.58 -4.47 -15.27
N THR A 79 6.34 -3.18 -15.49
CA THR A 79 6.47 -2.54 -16.81
C THR A 79 7.92 -2.58 -17.28
N GLU A 80 8.87 -2.16 -16.44
CA GLU A 80 10.30 -2.18 -16.76
C GLU A 80 10.82 -3.61 -17.00
N ALA A 81 10.44 -4.57 -16.14
CA ALA A 81 10.81 -5.97 -16.33
C ALA A 81 10.28 -6.54 -17.66
N THR A 82 9.07 -6.14 -18.07
CA THR A 82 8.49 -6.56 -19.35
C THR A 82 9.20 -5.92 -20.54
N GLN A 83 9.60 -4.65 -20.44
CA GLN A 83 10.37 -3.98 -21.48
C GLN A 83 11.78 -4.58 -21.62
N GLN A 84 12.40 -4.95 -20.50
CA GLN A 84 13.70 -5.61 -20.50
C GLN A 84 13.65 -6.97 -21.19
N ASP A 85 12.66 -7.81 -20.87
CA ASP A 85 12.51 -9.11 -21.53
C ASP A 85 12.36 -8.97 -23.06
N LYS A 86 11.61 -7.97 -23.53
CA LYS A 86 11.43 -7.67 -24.97
C LYS A 86 12.69 -7.15 -25.67
N THR A 87 13.56 -6.46 -24.95
CA THR A 87 14.80 -5.88 -25.51
C THR A 87 15.96 -6.89 -25.49
N SER A 88 15.85 -7.91 -24.63
CA SER A 88 16.87 -8.95 -24.44
C SER A 88 16.58 -10.22 -25.24
N SER A 89 15.45 -10.25 -25.97
CA SER A 89 15.05 -11.33 -26.90
C SER A 89 15.33 -10.95 -28.34
#